data_AF-A0A356K6L7-F1
#
_entry.id   AF-A0A356K6L7-F1
#
_cell.length_a   1.000
_cell.length_b   1.000
_cell.length_c   1.000
_cell.angle_alpha   90.00
_cell.angle_beta   90.00
_cell.angle_gamma   90.00
#
_symmetry.space_group_name_H-M   'P 1'
#
loop_
_entity.id
_entity.type
_entity.pdbx_description
1 polymer ?
#
loop_
_entity_poly.entity_id
_entity_poly.type
_entity_poly.pdbx_seq_one_letter_code
_entity_poly.pdbx_strand_id
1 'polypeptide(L)'
;MKTRWLYALSVVVLMTTTVGPSYAQQAVRQGWTPWTDPEVVQAMSNLRMSKDQFERLRDAVTDFLDGAMSEYVSMMKQQKPDIPRRMKQAVARHARKMDKEMKTVLDDDQYKLYEQYRTLLTTKTGRMFSPSRTRRR
;
A
#
# COMPACT_ATOMS: atom_id res chain seq x y z
N MET A 1 -25.50 19.83 -0.58
CA MET A 1 -25.51 19.65 0.89
C MET A 1 -24.16 19.12 1.32
N LYS A 2 -23.44 19.86 2.18
CA LYS A 2 -22.11 19.51 2.72
C LYS A 2 -22.26 19.05 4.17
N THR A 3 -21.81 17.85 4.49
CA THR A 3 -21.66 17.33 5.88
C THR A 3 -20.39 16.48 5.89
N ARG A 4 -19.24 17.05 6.28
CA ARG A 4 -18.68 17.09 7.65
C ARG A 4 -18.36 15.70 8.20
N TRP A 5 -17.22 15.15 7.78
CA TRP A 5 -16.50 14.08 8.49
C TRP A 5 -15.13 14.63 8.89
N LEU A 6 -15.11 15.36 9.99
CA LEU A 6 -13.90 15.69 10.74
C LEU A 6 -14.08 15.10 12.14
N TYR A 7 -12.98 14.64 12.72
CA TYR A 7 -12.79 14.19 14.11
C TYR A 7 -13.04 12.71 14.41
N ALA A 8 -12.00 11.91 14.24
CA ALA A 8 -11.62 10.86 15.19
C ALA A 8 -10.13 10.52 15.04
N LEU A 9 -9.27 11.54 15.18
CA LEU A 9 -7.82 11.41 15.24
C LEU A 9 -7.38 12.01 16.58
N SER A 10 -7.27 11.18 17.62
CA SER A 10 -6.49 11.43 18.83
C SER A 10 -6.57 10.20 19.73
N VAL A 11 -5.45 9.51 19.91
CA VAL A 11 -4.79 9.21 21.20
C VAL A 11 -3.61 8.29 20.90
N VAL A 12 -2.40 8.79 21.18
CA VAL A 12 -1.15 8.03 21.28
C VAL A 12 -0.80 8.02 22.76
N VAL A 13 -0.66 6.86 23.42
CA VAL A 13 0.28 6.64 24.55
C VAL A 13 0.68 5.15 24.66
N LEU A 14 2.00 4.94 24.65
CA LEU A 14 2.86 3.89 25.21
C LEU A 14 2.26 2.66 25.94
N MET A 15 2.75 1.46 25.58
CA MET A 15 3.17 0.42 26.53
C MET A 15 4.26 -0.49 25.92
N THR A 16 5.39 -0.61 26.63
CA THR A 16 6.44 -1.60 26.39
C THR A 16 6.48 -2.59 27.55
N THR A 17 6.19 -3.88 27.30
CA THR A 17 6.70 -5.02 28.08
C THR A 17 6.63 -6.34 27.28
N THR A 18 7.80 -6.98 27.12
CA THR A 18 8.10 -8.44 27.11
C THR A 18 7.38 -9.44 26.16
N VAL A 19 8.04 -9.71 25.03
CA VAL A 19 8.30 -10.99 24.31
C VAL A 19 7.16 -12.01 24.03
N GLY A 20 6.71 -12.03 22.76
CA GLY A 20 6.25 -13.20 21.97
C GLY A 20 4.73 -13.34 21.74
N PRO A 21 4.19 -13.71 20.55
CA PRO A 21 4.77 -13.86 19.21
C PRO A 21 4.69 -12.56 18.39
N SER A 22 5.54 -12.46 17.36
CA SER A 22 5.73 -11.30 16.48
C SER A 22 4.45 -10.56 16.11
N TYR A 23 4.45 -9.23 16.23
CA TYR A 23 3.43 -8.28 15.75
C TYR A 23 2.79 -8.63 14.39
N ALA A 24 3.51 -9.36 13.54
CA ALA A 24 3.03 -9.96 12.28
C ALA A 24 1.83 -10.94 12.42
N GLN A 25 1.72 -11.73 13.49
CA GLN A 25 0.59 -12.66 13.68
C GLN A 25 -0.71 -11.94 14.08
N GLN A 26 -0.61 -10.75 14.66
CA GLN A 26 -1.75 -9.93 15.06
C GLN A 26 -2.32 -9.14 13.86
N ALA A 27 -1.46 -8.67 12.95
CA ALA A 27 -1.85 -8.03 11.69
C ALA A 27 -2.66 -8.97 10.76
N VAL A 28 -2.41 -10.28 10.82
CA VAL A 28 -3.08 -11.30 10.00
C VAL A 28 -4.51 -11.63 10.49
N ARG A 29 -4.89 -11.23 11.72
CA ARG A 29 -6.25 -11.49 12.26
C ARG A 29 -7.22 -10.29 12.18
N GLN A 30 -6.77 -9.07 11.85
CA GLN A 30 -7.59 -7.85 12.01
C GLN A 30 -7.77 -6.94 10.78
N GLY A 31 -7.22 -7.26 9.61
CA GLY A 31 -7.26 -6.35 8.45
C GLY A 31 -5.88 -6.06 7.90
N TRP A 32 -5.20 -7.13 7.49
CA TRP A 32 -3.91 -7.06 6.83
C TRP A 32 -4.02 -6.16 5.60
N THR A 33 -3.25 -5.09 5.57
CA THR A 33 -3.18 -4.16 4.46
C THR A 33 -1.75 -4.12 3.93
N PRO A 34 -1.54 -4.14 2.60
CA PRO A 34 -0.21 -4.17 1.99
C PRO A 34 0.78 -3.11 2.50
N TRP A 35 0.28 -1.96 2.95
CA TRP A 35 1.06 -0.82 3.42
C TRP A 35 1.44 -0.88 4.91
N THR A 36 0.85 -1.78 5.70
CA THR A 36 1.26 -2.04 7.10
C THR A 36 2.18 -3.25 7.23
N ASP A 37 2.52 -3.89 6.11
CA ASP A 37 3.42 -5.03 6.09
C ASP A 37 4.84 -4.62 6.55
N PRO A 38 5.46 -5.34 7.49
CA PRO A 38 6.77 -4.97 8.03
C PRO A 38 7.85 -4.79 6.96
N GLU A 39 7.83 -5.58 5.88
CA GLU A 39 8.81 -5.45 4.79
C GLU A 39 8.61 -4.15 4.01
N VAL A 40 7.36 -3.73 3.82
CA VAL A 40 7.02 -2.49 3.12
C VAL A 40 7.38 -1.29 3.98
N VAL A 41 7.09 -1.33 5.28
CA VAL A 41 7.47 -0.28 6.23
C VAL A 41 8.99 -0.17 6.33
N GLN A 42 9.70 -1.28 6.43
CA GLN A 42 11.17 -1.28 6.49
C GLN A 42 11.76 -0.71 5.20
N ALA A 43 11.27 -1.14 4.03
CA ALA A 43 11.74 -0.63 2.75
C ALA A 43 11.47 0.89 2.63
N MET A 44 10.31 1.37 3.09
CA MET A 44 9.98 2.79 3.14
C MET A 44 10.96 3.59 4.02
N SER A 45 11.32 3.03 5.18
CA SER A 45 12.23 3.69 6.12
C SER A 45 13.66 3.83 5.58
N ASN A 46 14.07 2.91 4.70
CA ASN A 46 15.41 2.89 4.11
C ASN A 46 15.62 3.98 3.04
N LEU A 47 14.56 4.60 2.48
CA LEU A 47 14.71 5.59 1.41
C LEU A 47 15.42 6.89 1.85
N ARG A 48 15.55 7.16 3.16
CA ARG A 48 16.23 8.35 3.71
C ARG A 48 15.84 9.65 2.99
N MET A 49 14.54 9.91 2.90
CA MET A 49 13.98 11.08 2.21
C MET A 49 13.97 12.33 3.08
N SER A 50 13.98 13.50 2.44
CA SER A 50 13.57 14.74 3.11
C SER A 50 12.08 14.70 3.47
N LYS A 51 11.64 15.64 4.33
CA LYS A 51 10.22 15.77 4.69
C LYS A 51 9.34 15.99 3.44
N ASP A 52 9.76 16.87 2.55
CA ASP A 52 9.00 17.20 1.34
C ASP A 52 8.91 16.01 0.38
N GLN A 53 10.01 15.27 0.21
CA GLN A 53 10.05 14.04 -0.59
C GLN A 53 9.14 12.96 0.01
N PHE A 54 9.13 12.83 1.34
CA PHE A 54 8.25 11.89 2.04
C PHE A 54 6.77 12.28 1.90
N GLU A 55 6.44 13.57 1.98
CA GLU A 55 5.07 14.04 1.75
C GLU A 55 4.59 13.70 0.33
N ARG A 56 5.45 13.92 -0.68
CA ARG A 56 5.16 13.50 -2.07
C ARG A 56 4.98 11.98 -2.20
N LEU A 57 5.85 11.19 -1.57
CA LEU A 57 5.69 9.73 -1.56
C LEU A 57 4.36 9.32 -0.92
N ARG A 58 4.01 9.90 0.23
CA ARG A 58 2.78 9.60 0.95
C ARG A 58 1.55 9.90 0.08
N ASP A 59 1.54 11.04 -0.60
CA ASP A 59 0.44 11.42 -1.49
C ASP A 59 0.37 10.46 -2.70
N ALA A 60 1.49 10.17 -3.35
CA ALA A 60 1.55 9.24 -4.48
C ALA A 60 1.11 7.80 -4.11
N VAL A 61 1.47 7.34 -2.91
CA VAL A 61 1.04 6.03 -2.38
C VAL A 61 -0.46 6.04 -2.04
N THR A 62 -0.97 7.13 -1.48
CA THR A 62 -2.41 7.29 -1.20
C THR A 62 -3.21 7.22 -2.50
N ASP A 63 -2.80 7.99 -3.51
CA ASP A 63 -3.37 7.97 -4.86
C ASP A 63 -3.38 6.57 -5.49
N PHE A 64 -2.27 5.83 -5.32
CA PHE A 64 -2.14 4.46 -5.81
C PHE A 64 -3.16 3.52 -5.14
N LEU A 65 -3.27 3.58 -3.80
CA LEU A 65 -4.16 2.70 -3.04
C LEU A 65 -5.62 3.03 -3.27
N ASP A 66 -5.98 4.32 -3.25
CA ASP A 66 -7.34 4.78 -3.49
C ASP A 66 -7.78 4.47 -4.92
N GLY A 67 -6.89 4.69 -5.90
CA GLY A 67 -7.14 4.33 -7.31
C GLY A 67 -7.40 2.84 -7.49
N ALA A 68 -6.58 1.98 -6.89
CA ALA A 68 -6.76 0.54 -6.94
C ALA A 68 -8.05 0.09 -6.24
N MET A 69 -8.34 0.62 -5.05
CA MET A 69 -9.53 0.27 -4.28
C MET A 69 -10.83 0.73 -4.97
N SER A 70 -10.84 1.95 -5.48
CA SER A 70 -11.99 2.51 -6.20
C SER A 70 -12.31 1.70 -7.46
N GLU A 71 -11.29 1.31 -8.22
CA GLU A 71 -11.47 0.42 -9.37
C GLU A 71 -12.00 -0.95 -8.96
N TYR A 72 -11.48 -1.56 -7.90
CA TYR A 72 -11.96 -2.84 -7.38
C TYR A 72 -13.45 -2.77 -7.01
N VAL A 73 -13.84 -1.77 -6.20
CA VAL A 73 -15.23 -1.55 -5.80
C VAL A 73 -16.13 -1.33 -7.01
N SER A 74 -15.66 -0.55 -8.00
CA SER A 74 -16.39 -0.32 -9.25
C SER A 74 -16.59 -1.60 -10.05
N MET A 75 -15.56 -2.45 -10.17
CA MET A 75 -15.65 -3.74 -10.85
C MET A 75 -16.61 -4.71 -10.15
N MET A 76 -16.61 -4.72 -8.81
CA MET A 76 -17.54 -5.51 -8.01
C MET A 76 -18.99 -5.05 -8.23
N LYS A 77 -19.25 -3.73 -8.17
CA LYS A 77 -20.58 -3.16 -8.43
C LYS A 77 -21.09 -3.48 -9.84
N GLN A 78 -20.19 -3.44 -10.82
CA GLN A 78 -20.50 -3.74 -12.22
C GLN A 78 -20.49 -5.25 -12.54
N GLN A 79 -20.23 -6.11 -11.56
CA GLN A 79 -20.11 -7.57 -11.72
C GLN A 79 -19.22 -7.96 -12.91
N LYS A 80 -18.07 -7.28 -13.06
CA LYS A 80 -17.18 -7.53 -14.20
C LYS A 80 -16.68 -8.97 -14.18
N PRO A 81 -16.58 -9.64 -15.34
CA PRO A 81 -15.91 -10.92 -15.40
C PRO A 81 -14.41 -10.72 -15.18
N ASP A 82 -13.76 -11.75 -14.62
CA ASP A 82 -12.31 -11.84 -14.47
C ASP A 82 -11.68 -10.64 -13.73
N ILE A 83 -12.30 -10.30 -12.59
CA ILE A 83 -11.81 -9.27 -11.66
C ILE A 83 -10.33 -9.48 -11.29
N PRO A 84 -9.83 -10.71 -11.02
CA PRO A 84 -8.42 -10.92 -10.67
C PRO A 84 -7.44 -10.41 -11.73
N ARG A 85 -7.65 -10.75 -13.01
CA ARG A 85 -6.79 -10.27 -14.10
C ARG A 85 -6.89 -8.75 -14.26
N ARG A 86 -8.11 -8.20 -14.21
CA ARG A 86 -8.34 -6.76 -14.33
C ARG A 86 -7.68 -5.99 -13.20
N MET A 87 -7.70 -6.51 -11.97
CA MET A 87 -7.02 -5.90 -10.83
C MET A 87 -5.51 -5.95 -10.95
N LYS A 88 -4.92 -7.04 -11.47
CA LYS A 88 -3.49 -7.07 -11.80
C LYS A 88 -3.09 -5.95 -12.76
N GLN A 89 -3.93 -5.67 -13.76
CA GLN A 89 -3.72 -4.57 -14.70
C GLN A 89 -3.92 -3.21 -14.04
N ALA A 90 -4.95 -3.04 -13.22
CA ALA A 90 -5.23 -1.79 -12.50
C ALA A 90 -4.07 -1.42 -11.57
N VAL A 91 -3.63 -2.36 -10.73
CA VAL A 91 -2.48 -2.19 -9.84
C VAL A 91 -1.23 -1.79 -10.63
N ALA A 92 -0.95 -2.45 -11.76
CA ALA A 92 0.20 -2.08 -12.60
C ALA A 92 0.09 -0.67 -13.20
N ARG A 93 -1.11 -0.23 -13.61
CA ARG A 93 -1.32 1.14 -14.14
C ARG A 93 -1.13 2.19 -13.05
N HIS A 94 -1.73 2.00 -11.87
CA HIS A 94 -1.58 2.93 -10.75
C HIS A 94 -0.13 2.97 -10.24
N ALA A 95 0.56 1.83 -10.20
CA ALA A 95 1.98 1.77 -9.84
C ALA A 95 2.87 2.54 -10.83
N ARG A 96 2.57 2.51 -12.13
CA ARG A 96 3.28 3.32 -13.14
C ARG A 96 3.03 4.82 -12.98
N LYS A 97 1.84 5.23 -12.55
CA LYS A 97 1.53 6.64 -12.25
C LYS A 97 2.37 7.10 -11.07
N MET A 98 2.36 6.34 -9.97
CA MET A 98 3.18 6.59 -8.78
C MET A 98 4.68 6.65 -9.12
N ASP A 99 5.16 5.72 -9.96
CA ASP A 99 6.55 5.70 -10.40
C ASP A 99 6.97 6.95 -11.16
N LYS A 100 6.14 7.38 -12.12
CA LYS A 100 6.41 8.56 -12.93
C LYS A 100 6.58 9.80 -12.05
N GLU A 101 5.79 9.91 -10.99
CA GLU A 101 5.90 10.98 -10.01
C GLU A 101 7.19 10.88 -9.21
N MET A 102 7.47 9.72 -8.61
CA MET A 102 8.64 9.56 -7.74
C MET A 102 9.96 9.69 -8.48
N LYS A 103 10.00 9.35 -9.77
CA LYS A 103 11.18 9.59 -10.63
C LYS A 103 11.56 11.07 -10.75
N THR A 104 10.62 12.00 -10.51
CA THR A 104 10.90 13.45 -10.52
C THR A 104 11.28 14.01 -9.15
N VAL A 105 11.10 13.22 -8.09
CA VAL A 105 11.24 13.65 -6.68
C VAL A 105 12.52 13.11 -6.05
N LEU A 106 12.92 11.90 -6.45
CA LEU A 106 14.04 11.17 -5.85
C LEU A 106 15.31 11.32 -6.69
N ASP A 107 16.46 11.33 -6.01
CA ASP A 107 17.76 11.15 -6.66
C ASP A 107 17.98 9.68 -7.09
N ASP A 108 19.05 9.41 -7.83
CA ASP A 108 19.32 8.09 -8.39
C ASP A 108 19.51 6.98 -7.33
N ASP A 109 20.05 7.29 -6.16
CA ASP A 109 20.30 6.31 -5.11
C ASP A 109 19.03 6.04 -4.30
N GLN A 110 18.28 7.10 -3.98
CA GLN A 110 16.95 7.01 -3.41
C GLN A 110 16.00 6.26 -4.35
N TYR A 111 16.10 6.48 -5.66
CA TYR A 111 15.25 5.84 -6.66
C TYR A 111 15.49 4.33 -6.72
N LYS A 112 16.73 3.84 -6.62
CA LYS A 112 17.02 2.40 -6.53
C LYS A 112 16.35 1.74 -5.32
N LEU A 113 16.36 2.42 -4.17
CA LEU A 113 15.69 1.94 -2.95
C LEU A 113 14.17 2.01 -3.09
N TYR A 114 13.67 3.06 -3.73
CA TYR A 114 12.26 3.19 -4.09
C TYR A 114 11.78 2.06 -4.99
N GLU A 115 12.56 1.59 -5.96
CA GLU A 115 12.14 0.48 -6.81
C GLU A 115 11.89 -0.80 -6.02
N GLN A 116 12.69 -1.06 -4.97
CA GLN A 116 12.49 -2.19 -4.06
C GLN A 116 11.20 -2.01 -3.26
N TYR A 117 11.02 -0.84 -2.64
CA TYR A 117 9.79 -0.48 -1.92
C TYR A 117 8.53 -0.63 -2.79
N ARG A 118 8.54 -0.01 -3.97
CA ARG A 118 7.43 -0.05 -4.94
C ARG A 118 7.11 -1.47 -5.35
N THR A 119 8.13 -2.31 -5.58
CA THR A 119 7.94 -3.71 -5.95
C THR A 119 7.24 -4.49 -4.84
N LEU A 120 7.66 -4.31 -3.59
CA LEU A 120 7.03 -4.93 -2.43
C LEU A 120 5.57 -4.47 -2.28
N LEU A 121 5.34 -3.16 -2.29
CA LEU A 121 4.00 -2.57 -2.16
C LEU A 121 3.07 -3.10 -3.27
N THR A 122 3.49 -3.00 -4.53
CA THR A 122 2.69 -3.42 -5.69
C THR A 122 2.38 -4.90 -5.64
N THR A 123 3.35 -5.73 -5.24
CA THR A 123 3.18 -7.19 -5.13
C THR A 123 2.15 -7.54 -4.05
N LYS A 124 2.27 -6.94 -2.86
CA LYS A 124 1.35 -7.21 -1.75
C LYS A 124 -0.05 -6.67 -2.06
N THR A 125 -0.17 -5.50 -2.69
CA THR A 125 -1.45 -4.96 -3.16
C THR A 125 -2.10 -5.84 -4.23
N GLY A 126 -1.32 -6.38 -5.17
CA GLY A 126 -1.83 -7.35 -6.14
C GLY A 126 -2.39 -8.61 -5.47
N ARG A 127 -1.70 -9.14 -4.45
CA ARG A 127 -2.15 -10.32 -3.68
C ARG A 127 -3.41 -10.06 -2.87
N MET A 128 -3.62 -8.84 -2.38
CA MET A 128 -4.84 -8.45 -1.66
C MET A 128 -6.09 -8.63 -2.53
N PHE A 129 -6.04 -8.21 -3.80
CA PHE A 129 -7.20 -8.28 -4.71
C PHE A 129 -7.31 -9.60 -5.48
N SER A 130 -6.21 -10.34 -5.56
CA SER A 130 -6.16 -11.64 -6.22
C SER A 130 -5.31 -12.59 -5.38
N PRO A 131 -5.83 -13.06 -4.23
CA PRO A 131 -5.15 -14.08 -3.46
C PRO A 131 -4.96 -15.29 -4.38
N SER A 132 -3.71 -15.68 -4.62
CA SER A 132 -3.42 -16.87 -5.40
C SER A 132 -4.20 -18.01 -4.76
N ARG A 133 -5.11 -18.63 -5.52
CA ARG A 133 -5.72 -19.90 -5.12
C ARG A 133 -4.57 -20.90 -5.07
N THR A 134 -3.94 -21.04 -3.90
CA THR A 134 -3.07 -22.17 -3.61
C THR A 134 -3.93 -23.40 -3.83
N ARG A 135 -3.75 -24.03 -4.98
CA ARG A 135 -4.41 -25.28 -5.36
C ARG A 135 -3.96 -26.28 -4.31
N ARG A 136 -4.80 -26.52 -3.29
CA ARG A 136 -4.66 -27.68 -2.41
C ARG A 136 -4.64 -28.89 -3.36
N ARG A 137 -3.45 -29.45 -3.53
CA ARG A 137 -3.28 -30.83 -4.01
C ARG A 137 -3.44 -31.73 -2.82
#